data_AF-Q05Y06-F1
#
_entry.id   AF-Q05Y06-F1
#
_cell.length_a   1.000
_cell.length_b   1.000
_cell.length_c   1.000
_cell.angle_alpha   90.00
_cell.angle_beta   90.00
_cell.angle_gamma   90.00
#
_symmetry.space_group_name_H-M   'P 1'
#
loop_
_entity.id
_entity.type
_entity.pdbx_description
1 polymer ?
#
loop_
_entity_poly.entity_id
_entity_poly.type
_entity_poly.pdbx_seq_one_letter_code
_entity_poly.pdbx_strand_id
1 'polypeptide(L)'
;MIQAMLIADNELGVNSLDELIAWTSTYFHFKQALEVIPLSQEMAELYLAAFGDFRERLAAEMKKQSVLEARLPQEMRAAIDAEKPNLCLIRQLLVG
;
A
#
# COMPACT_ATOMS: atom_id res chain seq x y z
N MET A 1 -27.12 -1.64 -4.73
CA MET A 1 -26.55 -0.43 -4.11
C MET A 1 -25.10 -0.77 -3.82
N ILE A 2 -24.14 -0.16 -4.49
CA ILE A 2 -22.73 -0.31 -4.12
C ILE A 2 -22.53 0.61 -2.92
N GLN A 3 -22.23 0.04 -1.76
CA GLN A 3 -21.93 0.80 -0.57
C GLN A 3 -20.61 1.52 -0.80
N ALA A 4 -20.58 2.84 -0.69
CA ALA A 4 -19.35 3.62 -0.82
C ALA A 4 -18.38 3.18 0.29
N MET A 5 -17.22 2.66 -0.09
CA MET A 5 -16.17 2.26 0.85
C MET A 5 -15.46 3.51 1.35
N LEU A 6 -15.85 3.97 2.54
CA LEU A 6 -15.30 5.16 3.17
C LEU A 6 -13.92 4.90 3.77
N ILE A 7 -13.01 5.83 3.56
CA ILE A 7 -11.66 5.80 4.10
C ILE A 7 -11.64 6.67 5.37
N ALA A 8 -10.94 6.21 6.41
CA ALA A 8 -10.74 7.01 7.61
C ALA A 8 -9.92 8.29 7.33
N ASP A 9 -10.01 9.28 8.20
CA ASP A 9 -9.23 10.52 8.10
C ASP A 9 -7.74 10.22 7.84
N ASN A 10 -7.18 10.89 6.84
CA ASN A 10 -5.82 10.66 6.37
C ASN A 10 -5.21 11.96 5.82
N GLU A 11 -3.88 11.97 5.66
CA GLU A 11 -3.12 13.15 5.25
C GLU A 11 -3.43 13.63 3.82
N LEU A 12 -4.06 12.80 2.98
CA LEU A 12 -4.40 13.14 1.60
C LEU A 12 -5.79 13.77 1.46
N GLY A 13 -6.59 13.79 2.54
CA GLY A 13 -7.93 14.40 2.54
C GLY A 13 -8.97 13.68 1.67
N VAL A 14 -8.68 12.44 1.26
CA VAL A 14 -9.60 11.59 0.48
C VAL A 14 -10.49 10.77 1.41
N ASN A 15 -11.77 10.65 1.08
CA ASN A 15 -12.79 10.12 2.00
C ASN A 15 -13.40 8.80 1.51
N SER A 16 -13.07 8.36 0.29
CA SER A 16 -13.58 7.12 -0.29
C SER A 16 -12.57 6.46 -1.21
N LEU A 17 -12.75 5.15 -1.44
CA LEU A 17 -11.93 4.40 -2.37
C LEU A 17 -12.00 4.96 -3.80
N ASP A 18 -13.19 5.33 -4.27
CA ASP A 18 -13.38 5.91 -5.61
C ASP A 18 -12.65 7.25 -5.75
N GLU A 19 -12.72 8.10 -4.73
CA GLU A 19 -12.00 9.37 -4.69
C GLU A 19 -10.48 9.16 -4.69
N LEU A 20 -9.99 8.17 -3.94
CA LEU A 20 -8.59 7.81 -3.92
C LEU A 20 -8.10 7.29 -5.29
N ILE A 21 -8.89 6.45 -5.96
CA ILE A 21 -8.59 5.98 -7.33
C ILE A 21 -8.54 7.18 -8.27
N ALA A 22 -9.51 8.09 -8.21
CA ALA A 22 -9.53 9.29 -9.05
C ALA A 22 -8.35 10.25 -8.77
N TRP A 23 -7.93 10.37 -7.52
CA TRP A 23 -6.77 11.16 -7.10
C TRP A 23 -5.44 10.57 -7.62
N THR A 24 -5.38 9.24 -7.76
CA THR A 24 -4.16 8.52 -8.13
C THR A 24 -3.90 8.58 -9.63
N SER A 25 -3.10 9.56 -10.06
CA SER A 25 -2.72 9.76 -11.46
C SER A 25 -1.30 9.30 -11.83
N THR A 26 -0.45 9.01 -10.84
CA THR A 26 0.96 8.65 -11.07
C THR A 26 1.41 7.50 -10.16
N TYR A 27 2.51 6.84 -10.52
CA TYR A 27 3.13 5.84 -9.66
C TYR A 27 3.58 6.43 -8.31
N PHE A 28 3.92 7.72 -8.27
CA PHE A 28 4.26 8.40 -7.02
C PHE A 28 3.03 8.51 -6.10
N HIS A 29 1.90 8.99 -6.63
CA HIS A 29 0.62 9.05 -5.90
C HIS A 29 0.22 7.66 -5.38
N PHE A 30 0.35 6.64 -6.23
CA PHE A 30 0.06 5.27 -5.86
C PHE A 30 0.85 4.80 -4.64
N LYS A 31 2.18 4.99 -4.64
CA LYS A 31 3.01 4.63 -3.49
C LYS A 31 2.69 5.46 -2.26
N GLN A 32 2.48 6.77 -2.43
CA GLN A 32 2.16 7.67 -1.33
C GLN A 32 0.86 7.24 -0.63
N ALA A 33 -0.18 6.93 -1.40
CA ALA A 33 -1.45 6.42 -0.87
C ALA A 33 -1.27 5.16 -0.03
N LEU A 34 -0.50 4.18 -0.53
CA LEU A 34 -0.24 2.92 0.18
C LEU A 34 0.60 3.11 1.45
N GLU A 35 1.37 4.19 1.54
CA GLU A 35 2.18 4.51 2.71
C GLU A 35 1.36 5.23 3.79
N VAL A 36 0.52 6.19 3.41
CA VAL A 36 -0.15 7.10 4.36
C VAL A 36 -1.61 6.76 4.65
N ILE A 37 -2.30 6.01 3.78
CA ILE A 37 -3.71 5.68 3.97
C ILE A 37 -3.85 4.32 4.66
N PRO A 38 -4.56 4.24 5.81
CA PRO A 38 -4.83 2.99 6.51
C PRO A 38 -5.98 2.23 5.83
N LEU A 39 -5.73 1.71 4.63
CA LEU A 39 -6.71 0.90 3.90
C LEU A 39 -6.98 -0.42 4.64
N SER A 40 -8.24 -0.86 4.65
CA SER A 40 -8.55 -2.25 5.01
C SER A 40 -7.96 -3.19 3.96
N GLN A 41 -7.81 -4.48 4.29
CA GLN A 41 -7.31 -5.46 3.34
C GLN A 41 -8.14 -5.47 2.03
N GLU A 42 -9.46 -5.48 2.14
CA GLU A 42 -10.37 -5.45 0.99
C GLU A 42 -10.18 -4.17 0.14
N MET A 43 -10.08 -3.00 0.76
CA MET A 43 -9.84 -1.75 0.03
C MET A 43 -8.47 -1.74 -0.65
N ALA A 44 -7.45 -2.27 0.02
CA ALA A 44 -6.10 -2.38 -0.55
C ALA A 44 -6.10 -3.31 -1.77
N GLU A 45 -6.76 -4.46 -1.71
CA GLU A 45 -6.89 -5.37 -2.85
C GLU A 45 -7.57 -4.70 -4.05
N LEU A 46 -8.69 -4.01 -3.82
CA LEU A 46 -9.41 -3.27 -4.85
C LEU A 46 -8.59 -2.12 -5.44
N TYR A 47 -7.91 -1.36 -4.60
CA TYR A 47 -7.04 -0.27 -5.02
C TYR A 47 -5.85 -0.78 -5.85
N LEU A 48 -5.18 -1.85 -5.41
CA LEU A 48 -4.09 -2.48 -6.15
C LEU A 48 -4.57 -3.03 -7.50
N ALA A 49 -5.78 -3.60 -7.56
CA ALA A 49 -6.37 -4.11 -8.79
C ALA A 49 -6.69 -3.01 -9.80
N ALA A 50 -7.06 -1.80 -9.34
CA ALA A 50 -7.31 -0.65 -10.21
C ALA A 50 -6.04 -0.16 -10.95
N PHE A 51 -4.84 -0.46 -10.44
CA PHE A 51 -3.57 -0.01 -10.99
C PHE A 51 -2.61 -1.18 -11.29
N GLY A 52 -3.02 -2.10 -12.17
CA GLY A 52 -2.27 -3.33 -12.51
C GLY A 52 -0.77 -3.11 -12.79
N ASP A 53 -0.43 -2.19 -13.69
CA ASP A 53 0.98 -1.90 -14.03
C ASP A 53 1.79 -1.39 -12.81
N PHE A 54 1.16 -0.57 -11.96
CA PHE A 54 1.80 -0.05 -10.76
C PHE A 54 1.96 -1.12 -9.69
N ARG A 55 0.96 -2.00 -9.55
CA ARG A 55 1.01 -3.16 -8.67
C ARG A 55 2.16 -4.09 -9.03
N GLU A 56 2.33 -4.44 -10.31
CA GLU A 56 3.41 -5.31 -10.77
C GLU A 56 4.78 -4.68 -10.50
N ARG A 57 4.92 -3.39 -10.80
CA ARG A 57 6.13 -2.64 -10.50
C ARG A 57 6.45 -2.64 -9.01
N LEU A 58 5.47 -2.36 -8.17
CA LEU A 58 5.64 -2.33 -6.72
C LEU A 58 6.00 -3.71 -6.16
N ALA A 59 5.37 -4.78 -6.64
CA ALA A 59 5.71 -6.15 -6.25
C ALA A 59 7.18 -6.48 -6.56
N ALA A 60 7.68 -6.07 -7.73
CA ALA A 60 9.09 -6.25 -8.09
C ALA A 60 10.04 -5.42 -7.21
N GLU A 61 9.66 -4.19 -6.85
CA GLU A 61 10.41 -3.33 -5.92
C GLU A 61 10.46 -3.95 -4.52
N MET A 62 9.32 -4.37 -3.97
CA MET A 62 9.22 -5.00 -2.65
C MET A 62 9.97 -6.34 -2.57
N LYS A 63 9.95 -7.15 -3.64
CA LYS A 63 10.73 -8.38 -3.69
C LYS A 63 12.23 -8.12 -3.61
N LYS A 64 12.73 -7.10 -4.32
CA LYS A 64 14.13 -6.68 -4.23
C LYS A 64 14.48 -6.19 -2.83
N GLN A 65 13.60 -5.39 -2.22
CA GLN A 65 13.77 -4.89 -0.86
C GLN A 65 13.81 -6.03 0.16
N SER A 66 12.91 -7.02 0.05
CA SER A 66 12.89 -8.20 0.92
C SER A 66 14.22 -8.98 0.90
N VAL A 67 14.83 -9.15 -0.29
CA VAL A 67 16.15 -9.80 -0.42
C VAL A 67 17.26 -9.00 0.29
N LEU A 68 17.18 -7.67 0.28
CA LEU A 68 18.14 -6.82 0.99
C LEU A 68 17.91 -6.86 2.51
N GLU A 69 16.66 -6.75 2.95
CA GLU A 69 16.28 -6.77 4.37
C GLU A 69 16.53 -8.12 5.03
N ALA A 70 16.48 -9.23 4.28
CA ALA A 70 16.88 -10.56 4.77
C ALA A 70 18.32 -10.60 5.32
N ARG A 71 19.18 -9.66 4.90
CA ARG A 71 20.57 -9.52 5.38
C ARG A 71 20.68 -8.71 6.67
N LEU A 72 19.62 -8.01 7.07
CA LEU A 72 19.61 -7.22 8.30
C LEU A 72 19.36 -8.10 9.53
N PRO A 73 19.83 -7.70 10.72
CA PRO A 73 19.40 -8.30 11.98
C PRO A 73 17.88 -8.24 12.16
N GLN A 74 17.31 -9.22 12.86
CA GLN A 74 15.87 -9.32 13.10
C GLN A 74 15.29 -8.08 13.77
N GLU A 75 16.01 -7.51 14.75
CA GLU A 75 15.59 -6.30 15.47
C GLU A 75 15.44 -5.09 14.53
N MET A 76 16.34 -4.94 13.56
CA MET A 76 16.26 -3.87 12.57
C MET A 76 15.08 -4.07 11.62
N ARG A 77 14.79 -5.31 11.22
CA ARG A 77 13.60 -5.62 10.40
C ARG A 77 12.32 -5.27 11.15
N ALA A 78 12.22 -5.67 12.42
CA ALA A 78 11.05 -5.37 13.25
C ALA A 78 10.85 -3.86 13.46
N ALA A 79 11.93 -3.09 13.60
CA ALA A 79 11.85 -1.63 13.68
C ALA A 79 11.31 -1.01 12.38
N ILE A 80 11.78 -1.47 11.21
CA ILE A 80 11.29 -1.02 9.91
C ILE A 80 9.79 -1.33 9.74
N ASP A 81 9.37 -2.54 10.10
CA ASP A 81 7.97 -2.96 9.99
C ASP A 81 7.04 -2.15 10.91
N ALA A 82 7.54 -1.77 12.10
CA ALA A 82 6.80 -0.94 13.06
C ALA A 82 6.62 0.52 12.59
N GLU A 83 7.58 1.07 11.83
CA GLU A 83 7.49 2.43 11.28
C GLU A 83 6.48 2.54 10.14
N LYS A 84 6.19 1.44 9.44
CA LYS A 84 5.40 1.44 8.20
C LYS A 84 4.31 0.35 8.21
N PRO A 85 3.32 0.44 9.13
CA PRO A 85 2.30 -0.59 9.30
C PRO A 85 1.45 -0.81 8.04
N ASN A 86 1.15 0.24 7.28
CA ASN A 86 0.40 0.14 6.03
C ASN A 86 1.17 -0.69 4.99
N LEU A 87 2.48 -0.45 4.84
CA LEU A 87 3.30 -1.16 3.88
C LEU A 87 3.54 -2.63 4.26
N CYS A 88 3.44 -2.99 5.54
CA CYS A 88 3.42 -4.39 5.96
C CYS A 88 2.23 -5.15 5.39
N LEU A 89 1.02 -4.59 5.48
CA LEU A 89 -0.19 -5.17 4.87
C LEU A 89 -0.02 -5.33 3.36
N ILE A 90 0.43 -4.26 2.68
CA ILE A 90 0.61 -4.28 1.22
C ILE A 90 1.65 -5.33 0.80
N ARG A 91 2.74 -5.48 1.56
CA ARG A 91 3.75 -6.50 1.28
C ARG A 91 3.18 -7.91 1.38
N GLN A 92 2.32 -8.19 2.35
CA GLN A 92 1.64 -9.48 2.47
C GLN A 92 0.72 -9.75 1.27
N LEU A 93 0.03 -8.72 0.76
CA LEU A 93 -0.85 -8.85 -0.41
C LEU A 93 -0.11 -9.04 -1.74
N LEU A 94 1.14 -8.57 -1.83
CA LEU A 94 1.92 -8.59 -3.08
C LEU A 94 2.94 -9.74 -3.17
N VAL A 95 3.47 -10.19 -2.05
CA VAL A 95 4.57 -11.16 -1.97
C VAL A 95 4.18 -12.43 -1.21
N GLY A 96 2.97 -12.47 -0.63
CA GLY A 96 2.38 -13.64 0.01
C GLY A 96 2.27 -14.85 -0.91
#